data_AF-A0ABD5YUM3-F1
#
_entry.id   AF-A0ABD5YUM3-F1
#
_cell.length_a   1.000
_cell.length_b   1.000
_cell.length_c   1.000
_cell.angle_alpha   90.00
_cell.angle_beta   90.00
_cell.angle_gamma   90.00
#
_symmetry.space_group_name_H-M   'P 1'
#
loop_
_entity.id
_entity.type
_entity.pdbx_description
1 polymer ?
#
loop_
_entity_poly.entity_id
_entity_poly.type
_entity_poly.pdbx_seq_one_letter_code
_entity_poly.pdbx_strand_id
1 'polypeptide(L)' 'MTDSMNTGTDMQVGLAMLFGAISLVATLAMLGTGITHQQVLSGWGFAGSVLAGSILIAVIHLYG' A
#
# COMPACT_ATOMS: atom_id res chain seq x y z
N MET A 1 -37.31 16.57 -2.12
CA MET A 1 -36.64 15.29 -1.84
C MET A 1 -35.33 15.32 -2.60
N THR A 2 -34.32 15.97 -2.01
CA THR A 2 -32.98 16.02 -2.57
C THR A 2 -32.19 14.96 -1.82
N ASP A 3 -32.02 13.80 -2.44
CA ASP A 3 -31.07 12.82 -1.96
C ASP A 3 -29.69 13.48 -2.03
N SER A 4 -29.21 14.02 -0.91
CA SER A 4 -27.80 14.33 -0.77
C SER A 4 -27.09 13.02 -1.06
N MET A 5 -26.40 12.95 -2.20
CA MET A 5 -25.60 11.78 -2.57
C MET A 5 -24.62 11.56 -1.43
N ASN A 6 -25.01 10.72 -0.47
CA ASN A 6 -24.13 10.26 0.57
C ASN A 6 -23.20 9.31 -0.17
N THR A 7 -22.12 9.86 -0.68
CA THR A 7 -20.99 9.09 -1.18
C THR A 7 -20.40 8.39 0.05
N GLY A 8 -21.08 7.33 0.51
CA GLY A 8 -20.56 6.42 1.50
C GLY A 8 -19.25 5.93 0.93
N THR A 9 -18.15 6.48 1.44
CA THR A 9 -16.83 6.17 0.90
C THR A 9 -16.54 4.73 1.28
N ASP A 10 -16.37 3.86 0.28
CA ASP A 10 -15.98 2.47 0.47
C ASP A 10 -14.59 2.42 1.09
N MET A 11 -14.55 2.44 2.43
CA MET A 11 -13.33 2.54 3.21
C MET A 11 -12.40 1.34 2.95
N GLN A 12 -12.98 0.17 2.69
CA GLN A 12 -12.25 -1.03 2.27
C GLN A 12 -11.44 -0.76 0.99
N VAL A 13 -12.07 -0.20 -0.04
CA VAL A 13 -11.42 0.10 -1.33
C VAL A 13 -10.37 1.18 -1.14
N GLY A 14 -10.68 2.25 -0.41
CA GLY A 14 -9.74 3.34 -0.15
C GLY A 14 -8.47 2.88 0.57
N LEU A 15 -8.61 2.09 1.64
CA LEU A 15 -7.49 1.57 2.40
C LEU A 15 -6.70 0.52 1.61
N ALA A 16 -7.37 -0.38 0.88
CA ALA A 16 -6.69 -1.35 0.01
C ALA A 16 -5.86 -0.65 -1.07
N MET A 17 -6.41 0.40 -1.71
CA MET A 17 -5.66 1.19 -2.69
C MET A 17 -4.47 1.92 -2.06
N LEU A 18 -4.64 2.51 -0.87
CA LEU A 18 -3.57 3.21 -0.17
C LEU A 18 -2.39 2.28 0.15
N PHE A 19 -2.64 1.17 0.84
CA PHE A 19 -1.56 0.26 1.24
C PHE A 19 -0.96 -0.50 0.04
N GLY A 20 -1.77 -0.79 -0.98
CA GLY A 20 -1.29 -1.36 -2.23
C GLY A 20 -0.35 -0.41 -2.96
N ALA A 21 -0.70 0.88 -3.05
CA ALA A 21 0.16 1.89 -3.65
C ALA A 21 1.46 2.08 -2.85
N ILE A 22 1.40 2.10 -1.52
CA ILE A 22 2.59 2.19 -0.67
C ILE A 22 3.52 0.99 -0.89
N SER A 23 2.97 -0.23 -0.93
CA SER A 23 3.74 -1.45 -1.21
C SER A 23 4.40 -1.41 -2.59
N LEU A 24 3.68 -0.91 -3.60
CA LEU A 24 4.24 -0.72 -4.94
C LEU A 24 5.39 0.29 -4.94
N VAL A 25 5.22 1.46 -4.32
CA VAL A 25 6.27 2.49 -4.24
C VAL A 25 7.52 1.97 -3.52
N ALA A 26 7.34 1.24 -2.41
CA ALA A 26 8.46 0.63 -1.69
C ALA A 26 9.19 -0.42 -2.54
N THR A 27 8.45 -1.22 -3.31
CA THR A 27 9.03 -2.17 -4.28
C THR A 27 9.82 -1.47 -5.38
N LEU A 28 9.30 -0.35 -5.91
CA LEU A 28 10.02 0.45 -6.90
C LEU A 28 11.28 1.08 -6.32
N ALA A 29 11.24 1.55 -5.07
CA ALA A 29 12.42 2.05 -4.36
C ALA A 29 13.45 0.94 -4.14
N MET A 30 13.02 -0.26 -3.75
CA MET A 30 13.88 -1.44 -3.65
C MET A 30 14.58 -1.74 -4.97
N LEU A 31 13.82 -1.74 -6.08
CA LEU A 31 14.35 -2.01 -7.41
C LEU A 31 15.37 -0.94 -7.83
N GLY A 32 15.01 0.34 -7.72
CA GLY A 32 15.88 1.44 -8.11
C GLY A 32 17.20 1.45 -7.35
N THR A 33 17.13 1.22 -6.03
CA THR A 33 18.32 1.18 -5.17
C THR A 33 19.13 -0.11 -5.32
N GLY A 34 18.48 -1.21 -5.71
CA GLY A 34 19.14 -2.47 -6.07
C GLY A 34 19.98 -2.33 -7.34
N ILE A 35 19.47 -1.61 -8.35
CA ILE A 35 20.20 -1.34 -9.60
C ILE A 35 21.42 -0.45 -9.36
N THR A 36 21.37 0.46 -8.38
CA THR A 36 22.51 1.31 -8.00
C THR A 36 23.44 0.65 -6.98
N HIS A 37 23.32 -0.67 -6.76
CA HIS A 37 24.13 -1.46 -5.81
C HIS A 37 24.04 -1.00 -4.33
N GLN A 38 22.98 -0.30 -3.95
CA GLN A 38 22.78 0.24 -2.60
C GLN A 38 22.04 -0.79 -1.71
N GLN A 39 22.72 -1.86 -1.33
CA GLN A 39 22.11 -3.05 -0.70
C GLN A 39 21.28 -2.74 0.55
N VAL A 40 21.78 -1.90 1.46
CA VAL A 40 21.07 -1.55 2.70
C VAL A 40 19.74 -0.85 2.40
N LEU A 41 19.76 0.11 1.46
CA LEU A 41 18.57 0.88 1.12
C LEU A 41 17.55 0.02 0.35
N SER A 42 18.03 -0.90 -0.48
CA SER A 42 17.18 -1.89 -1.15
C SER A 42 16.50 -2.83 -0.14
N GLY A 43 17.22 -3.28 0.88
CA GLY A 43 16.67 -4.09 1.97
C GLY A 43 15.54 -3.37 2.73
N TRP A 44 15.67 -2.06 2.97
CA TRP A 44 14.60 -1.26 3.57
C TRP A 44 13.37 -1.13 2.65
N GLY A 45 13.59 -0.99 1.33
CA GLY A 45 12.49 -0.99 0.35
C GLY A 45 11.71 -2.32 0.35
N PHE A 46 12.42 -3.46 0.43
CA PHE A 46 11.80 -4.77 0.59
C PHE A 46 10.98 -4.87 1.88
N ALA A 47 11.58 -4.53 3.02
CA ALA A 47 10.91 -4.60 4.32
C ALA A 47 9.65 -3.72 4.35
N GLY A 48 9.73 -2.51 3.81
CA GLY A 48 8.59 -1.60 3.70
C GLY A 48 7.48 -2.15 2.80
N SER A 49 7.84 -2.76 1.67
CA SER A 49 6.88 -3.37 0.75
C SER A 49 6.11 -4.52 1.40
N VAL A 50 6.81 -5.44 2.08
CA VAL A 50 6.20 -6.59 2.77
C VAL A 50 5.33 -6.14 3.93
N LEU A 51 5.76 -5.15 4.71
CA LEU A 51 4.97 -4.60 5.81
C LEU A 51 3.68 -3.96 5.30
N ALA A 52 3.76 -3.11 4.28
CA ALA A 52 2.58 -2.47 3.68
C ALA A 52 1.62 -3.51 3.08
N GLY A 53 2.14 -4.53 2.39
CA GLY A 53 1.35 -5.64 1.87
C GLY A 53 0.66 -6.45 2.99
N SER A 54 1.35 -6.67 4.11
CA SER A 54 0.77 -7.36 5.27
C SER A 54 -0.36 -6.56 5.91
N ILE A 55 -0.20 -5.24 6.01
CA ILE A 55 -1.26 -4.33 6.51
C ILE A 55 -2.45 -4.34 5.55
N LEU A 56 -2.22 -4.33 4.23
CA LEU A 56 -3.29 -4.45 3.23
C LEU A 56 -4.12 -5.72 3.43
N ILE A 57 -3.47 -6.86 3.67
CA ILE A 57 -4.17 -8.11 3.96
C ILE A 57 -5.03 -7.94 5.22
N ALA A 58 -4.49 -7.38 6.30
CA ALA A 58 -5.23 -7.13 7.52
C ALA A 58 -6.45 -6.21 7.29
N VAL A 59 -6.29 -5.14 6.52
CA VAL A 59 -7.37 -4.22 6.12
C VAL A 59 -8.49 -4.95 5.38
N ILE A 60 -8.14 -5.82 4.42
CA ILE A 60 -9.14 -6.60 3.67
C ILE A 60 -9.96 -7.50 4.59
N HIS A 61 -9.33 -8.09 5.62
CA HIS A 61 -10.04 -8.96 6.58
C HIS A 61 -10.87 -8.18 7.61
N LEU A 62 -10.50 -6.94 7.93
CA LEU A 62 -11.20 -6.11 8.91
C LEU A 62 -12.38 -5.34 8.31
N TYR A 63 -12.31 -5.01 7.03
CA TYR A 63 -13.29 -4.15 6.35
C TYR A 63 -13.97 -4.81 5.14
N GLY A 64 -13.61 -6.04 4.80
CA GLY A 64 -14.28 -6.87 3.78
C GLY A 64 -15.25 -7.86 4.39
#